data_AF-E0S549-F1
#
_entry.id   AF-E0S549-F1
#
_cell.length_a   1.000
_cell.length_b   1.000
_cell.length_c   1.000
_cell.angle_alpha   90.00
_cell.angle_beta   90.00
_cell.angle_gamma   90.00
#
_symmetry.space_group_name_H-M   'P 1'
#
loop_
_entity.id
_entity.type
_entity.pdbx_description
1 polymer ?
#
loop_
_entity_poly.entity_id
_entity_poly.type
_entity_poly.pdbx_seq_one_letter_code
_entity_poly.pdbx_strand_id
1 'polypeptide(L)'
;MTNEQIIFNSRIRLMNEGVIGTTGRNIVIEDSEGRKTLTREPEEIHTYMEWKRRGYTVRHGEKCISRLPIWKSIPLKKSGEEPQEKMILKEAFFFKASQVERSVEEEKPV
;
A
#
# COMPACT_ATOMS: atom_id res chain seq x y z
N MET A 1 -4.07 15.41 -0.08
CA MET A 1 -4.15 14.08 0.58
C MET A 1 -3.01 13.21 0.05
N THR A 2 -2.17 12.67 0.93
CA THR A 2 -0.99 11.88 0.55
C THR A 2 -1.39 10.42 0.30
N ASN A 3 -0.54 9.67 -0.41
CA ASN A 3 -0.75 8.23 -0.61
C ASN A 3 -0.79 7.48 0.73
N GLU A 4 0.07 7.84 1.67
CA GLU A 4 0.12 7.24 3.00
C GLU A 4 -1.22 7.41 3.73
N GLN A 5 -1.81 8.62 3.69
CA GLN A 5 -3.10 8.86 4.31
C GLN A 5 -4.22 8.06 3.63
N ILE A 6 -4.24 7.99 2.30
CA ILE A 6 -5.23 7.22 1.53
C ILE A 6 -5.16 5.74 1.92
N ILE A 7 -3.95 5.18 1.93
CA ILE A 7 -3.72 3.77 2.26
C ILE A 7 -4.07 3.51 3.73
N PHE A 8 -3.66 4.37 4.64
CA PHE A 8 -3.94 4.24 6.07
C PHE A 8 -5.45 4.29 6.36
N ASN A 9 -6.16 5.26 5.81
CA ASN A 9 -7.61 5.35 5.95
C ASN A 9 -8.30 4.09 5.40
N SER A 10 -7.83 3.56 4.26
CA SER A 10 -8.35 2.31 3.72
C SER A 10 -8.04 1.11 4.63
N ARG A 11 -6.87 1.03 5.27
CA ARG A 11 -6.54 -0.04 6.22
C ARG A 11 -7.51 -0.04 7.39
N ILE A 12 -7.78 1.12 7.98
CA ILE A 12 -8.75 1.25 9.07
C ILE A 12 -10.15 0.79 8.63
N ARG A 13 -10.60 1.24 7.46
CA ARG A 13 -11.88 0.80 6.90
C ARG A 13 -11.94 -0.71 6.71
N LEU A 14 -10.95 -1.31 6.06
CA LEU A 14 -10.91 -2.75 5.78
C LEU A 14 -10.81 -3.59 7.05
N MET A 15 -10.14 -3.08 8.09
CA MET A 15 -10.07 -3.72 9.40
C MET A 15 -11.45 -3.70 10.08
N ASN A 16 -12.15 -2.57 10.05
CA ASN A 16 -13.50 -2.45 10.61
C ASN A 16 -14.52 -3.31 9.84
N GLU A 17 -14.31 -3.51 8.55
CA GLU A 17 -15.10 -4.43 7.70
C GLU A 17 -14.72 -5.92 7.91
N GLY A 18 -13.66 -6.22 8.68
CA GLY A 18 -13.19 -7.59 8.92
C GLY A 18 -12.44 -8.23 7.75
N VAL A 19 -12.07 -7.46 6.72
CA VAL A 19 -11.36 -7.95 5.52
C VAL A 19 -9.89 -8.24 5.82
N ILE A 20 -9.28 -7.40 6.67
CA ILE A 20 -7.90 -7.52 7.13
C ILE A 20 -7.84 -7.64 8.65
N GLY A 21 -6.79 -8.28 9.16
CA GLY A 21 -6.58 -8.45 10.59
C GLY A 21 -5.94 -7.23 11.25
N THR A 22 -5.42 -7.45 12.45
CA THR A 22 -4.61 -6.49 13.20
C THR A 22 -3.23 -7.06 13.48
N THR A 23 -2.22 -6.23 13.68
CA THR A 23 -0.87 -6.68 14.05
C THR A 23 -0.76 -7.11 15.52
N GLY A 24 -1.81 -6.86 16.32
CA GLY A 24 -1.83 -7.06 17.77
C GLY A 24 -1.26 -5.89 18.58
N ARG A 25 -0.69 -4.88 17.90
CA ARG A 25 -0.24 -3.63 18.53
C ARG A 25 -1.38 -2.62 18.59
N ASN A 26 -1.27 -1.66 19.50
CA ASN A 26 -2.15 -0.50 19.56
C ASN A 26 -1.42 0.73 19.02
N ILE A 27 -2.15 1.59 18.32
CA ILE A 27 -1.70 2.87 17.82
C ILE A 27 -2.65 3.98 18.28
N VAL A 28 -2.12 5.19 18.42
CA VAL A 28 -2.93 6.38 18.68
C VAL A 28 -3.15 7.10 17.36
N ILE A 29 -4.40 7.28 16.98
CA ILE A 29 -4.79 8.07 15.80
C ILE A 29 -5.29 9.41 16.29
N GLU A 30 -4.77 10.47 15.69
CA GLU A 30 -5.27 11.83 15.88
C GLU A 30 -6.16 12.20 14.69
N ASP A 31 -7.37 12.69 14.97
CA ASP A 31 -8.28 13.18 13.93
C ASP A 31 -8.01 14.66 13.57
N SER A 32 -8.75 15.19 12.61
CA SER A 32 -8.62 16.60 12.18
C SER A 32 -9.00 17.62 13.25
N GLU A 33 -9.66 17.19 14.33
CA GLU A 33 -10.06 18.02 15.47
C GLU A 33 -9.05 17.89 16.64
N GLY A 34 -7.95 17.15 16.45
CA GLY A 34 -6.92 16.93 17.46
C GLY A 34 -7.28 15.88 18.51
N ARG A 35 -8.38 15.13 18.33
CA ARG A 35 -8.78 14.08 19.27
C ARG A 35 -7.97 12.83 19.04
N LYS A 36 -7.40 12.30 20.13
CA LYS A 36 -6.58 11.09 20.13
C LYS A 36 -7.43 9.87 20.50
N THR A 37 -7.47 8.89 19.61
CA THR A 37 -8.17 7.61 19.84
C THR A 37 -7.18 6.47 19.83
N LEU A 38 -7.23 5.62 20.86
CA LEU A 38 -6.48 4.36 20.89
C LEU A 38 -7.21 3.32 20.04
N THR A 39 -6.55 2.78 19.03
CA THR A 39 -7.09 1.71 18.18
C THR A 39 -6.06 0.62 17.95
N ARG A 40 -6.49 -0.54 17.46
CA ARG A 40 -5.59 -1.60 17.02
C ARG A 40 -4.92 -1.20 15.71
N GLU A 41 -3.65 -1.54 15.58
CA GLU A 41 -2.92 -1.33 14.34
C GLU A 41 -3.42 -2.34 13.28
N PRO A 42 -3.96 -1.87 12.14
CA PRO A 42 -4.45 -2.74 11.09
C PRO A 42 -3.30 -3.48 10.41
N GLU A 43 -3.55 -4.64 9.82
CA GLU A 43 -2.59 -5.33 8.95
C GLU A 43 -2.10 -4.43 7.80
N GLU A 44 -0.87 -4.64 7.34
CA GLU A 44 -0.36 -3.94 6.16
C GLU A 44 -1.03 -4.42 4.87
N ILE A 45 -1.28 -3.46 3.97
CA ILE A 45 -1.71 -3.73 2.61
C ILE A 45 -0.78 -2.99 1.66
N HIS A 46 -0.35 -3.66 0.60
CA HIS A 46 0.53 -3.07 -0.41
C HIS A 46 0.09 -3.47 -1.82
N THR A 47 0.54 -2.71 -2.80
CA THR A 47 0.43 -3.12 -4.20
C THR A 47 1.35 -4.31 -4.49
N TYR A 48 1.06 -5.07 -5.55
CA TYR A 48 1.93 -6.18 -5.98
C TYR A 48 3.41 -5.74 -6.11
N MET A 49 3.66 -4.58 -6.73
CA MET A 49 5.02 -4.06 -6.94
C MET A 49 5.71 -3.70 -5.63
N GLU A 50 4.96 -3.18 -4.66
CA GLU A 50 5.51 -2.83 -3.36
C GLU A 50 5.80 -4.07 -2.51
N TRP A 51 4.94 -5.10 -2.56
CA TRP A 51 5.25 -6.41 -2.00
C TRP A 51 6.52 -7.02 -2.62
N LYS A 52 6.63 -6.94 -3.95
CA LYS A 52 7.82 -7.40 -4.69
C LYS A 52 9.10 -6.71 -4.23
N ARG A 53 9.07 -5.39 -4.04
CA ARG A 53 10.20 -4.61 -3.50
C ARG A 53 10.59 -5.02 -2.08
N ARG A 54 9.62 -5.50 -1.29
CA ARG A 54 9.83 -5.99 0.08
C ARG A 54 10.27 -7.45 0.14
N GLY A 55 10.51 -8.10 -1.01
CA GLY A 55 10.93 -9.51 -1.06
C GLY A 55 9.76 -10.49 -0.92
N TYR A 56 8.54 -10.09 -1.28
CA TYR A 56 7.36 -10.95 -1.28
C TYR A 56 6.69 -10.98 -2.65
N THR A 57 6.02 -12.08 -2.97
CA THR A 57 5.13 -12.16 -4.13
C THR A 57 3.73 -12.51 -3.68
N VAL A 58 2.72 -11.94 -4.33
CA VAL A 58 1.33 -12.37 -4.15
C VAL A 58 1.20 -13.81 -4.65
N ARG A 59 0.59 -14.68 -3.84
CA ARG A 59 0.37 -16.08 -4.19
C ARG A 59 -0.48 -16.20 -5.44
N HIS A 60 -0.26 -17.26 -6.21
CA HIS A 60 -0.99 -17.48 -7.45
C HIS A 60 -2.51 -17.58 -7.21
N GLY A 61 -3.30 -16.91 -8.04
CA GLY A 61 -4.78 -16.93 -7.98
C GLY A 61 -5.42 -15.96 -6.97
N GLU A 62 -4.63 -15.28 -6.12
CA GLU A 62 -5.15 -14.30 -5.16
C GLU A 62 -5.72 -13.05 -5.86
N LYS A 63 -6.88 -12.58 -5.39
CA LYS A 63 -7.53 -11.35 -5.86
C LYS A 63 -7.22 -10.19 -4.94
N CYS A 64 -7.18 -8.97 -5.48
CA CYS A 64 -7.01 -7.79 -4.65
C CYS A 64 -8.14 -7.63 -3.64
N ILE A 65 -7.82 -7.17 -2.43
CA ILE A 65 -8.80 -6.87 -1.38
C ILE A 65 -9.35 -5.45 -1.46
N SER A 66 -8.64 -4.55 -2.13
CA SER A 66 -9.04 -3.15 -2.27
C SER A 66 -8.45 -2.52 -3.52
N ARG A 67 -9.19 -1.57 -4.08
CA ARG A 67 -8.78 -0.72 -5.21
C ARG A 67 -8.81 0.71 -4.73
N LEU A 68 -7.67 1.38 -4.77
CA LEU A 68 -7.53 2.75 -4.26
C LEU A 68 -6.93 3.65 -5.33
N PRO A 69 -7.48 4.85 -5.55
CA PRO A 69 -6.81 5.86 -6.36
C PRO A 69 -5.60 6.41 -5.58
N ILE A 70 -4.40 6.24 -6.12
CA ILE A 70 -3.16 6.77 -5.54
C ILE A 70 -2.46 7.70 -6.52
N TRP A 71 -1.74 8.68 -5.99
CA TRP A 71 -0.93 9.59 -6.78
C TRP A 71 0.35 8.89 -7.25
N LYS A 72 0.60 8.93 -8.55
CA LYS A 72 1.81 8.39 -9.18
C LYS A 72 2.51 9.49 -9.95
N SER A 73 3.81 9.64 -9.71
CA SER A 73 4.68 10.46 -10.56
C SER A 73 4.93 9.74 -11.87
N ILE A 74 4.71 10.45 -12.98
CA ILE A 74 5.07 10.01 -14.32
C ILE A 74 6.04 11.02 -14.94
N PRO A 75 7.15 10.56 -15.55
CA PRO A 75 8.06 11.46 -16.24
C PRO A 75 7.41 11.98 -17.52
N LEU A 76 7.39 13.29 -17.73
CA LEU A 76 7.11 13.84 -19.06
C LEU A 76 8.35 13.68 -19.93
N LYS A 77 8.25 12.89 -21.00
CA LYS A 77 9.23 12.97 -22.09
C LYS A 77 8.94 14.23 -22.91
N LYS A 78 9.57 15.34 -22.56
CA LYS A 78 9.78 16.44 -23.50
C LYS A 78 11.25 16.45 -23.88
N SER A 79 11.51 16.39 -25.18
CA SER A 79 12.84 16.51 -25.76
C SER A 79 13.43 17.89 -25.44
N GLY A 80 14.46 17.93 -24.59
CA GLY A 80 15.37 19.07 -24.48
C GLY A 80 15.28 19.96 -23.22
N GLU A 81 14.34 19.75 -22.31
CA GLU A 81 14.25 20.49 -21.04
C GLU A 81 14.18 19.55 -19.83
N GLU A 82 14.47 20.08 -18.63
CA GLU A 82 14.56 19.34 -17.37
C GLU A 82 13.38 18.36 -17.16
N PRO A 83 13.61 17.19 -16.53
CA PRO A 83 12.60 16.17 -16.34
C PRO A 83 11.44 16.72 -15.50
N GLN A 84 10.38 17.15 -16.18
CA GLN A 84 9.17 17.62 -15.54
C GLN A 84 8.35 16.40 -15.13
N GLU A 85 8.08 16.26 -13.83
CA GLU A 85 7.24 15.20 -13.29
C GLU A 85 5.78 15.65 -13.25
N LYS A 86 4.86 14.81 -13.76
CA LYS A 86 3.42 15.02 -13.60
C LYS A 86 2.89 14.01 -12.62
N MET A 87 2.12 14.49 -11.65
CA MET A 87 1.37 13.64 -10.75
C MET A 87 0.03 13.31 -11.39
N ILE A 88 -0.26 12.02 -11.53
CA ILE A 88 -1.58 11.53 -11.94
C ILE A 88 -2.18 10.64 -10.86
N LEU A 89 -3.49 10.74 -10.68
CA LEU A 89 -4.23 9.83 -9.81
C LEU A 89 -4.56 8.58 -10.62
N LYS A 90 -4.14 7.40 -10.15
CA LYS A 90 -4.39 6.12 -10.82
C LYS A 90 -4.90 5.09 -9.83
N GLU A 91 -5.85 4.27 -10.28
CA GLU A 91 -6.31 3.12 -9.52
C GLU A 91 -5.16 2.10 -9.33
N ALA A 92 -4.96 1.69 -8.08
CA ALA A 92 -4.00 0.67 -7.69
C ALA A 92 -4.69 -0.44 -6.89
N PHE A 93 -4.19 -1.66 -7.07
CA PHE A 93 -4.73 -2.89 -6.49
C PHE A 93 -3.89 -3.30 -5.29
N PHE A 94 -4.53 -3.46 -4.13
CA PHE A 94 -3.88 -3.76 -2.87
C PHE A 94 -4.18 -5.19 -2.41
N PHE A 95 -3.17 -5.80 -1.79
CA PHE A 95 -3.16 -7.16 -1.25
C PHE A 95 -2.71 -7.11 0.20
N LYS A 96 -3.31 -7.93 1.08
CA LYS A 96 -2.90 -8.03 2.48
C LYS A 96 -1.70 -8.98 2.67
N ALA A 97 -1.04 -8.87 3.81
CA ALA A 97 0.14 -9.69 4.13
C ALA A 97 -0.21 -11.20 4.11
N SER A 98 -1.43 -11.57 4.48
CA SER A 98 -1.85 -12.98 4.41
C SER A 98 -1.95 -13.55 2.99
N GLN A 99 -1.88 -12.73 1.92
CA GLN A 99 -1.97 -13.14 0.51
C GLN A 99 -0.61 -13.29 -0.18
N VAL A 100 0.47 -12.98 0.53
CA VAL A 100 1.82 -13.02 -0.04
C VAL A 100 2.64 -14.14 0.56
N GLU A 101 3.69 -14.51 -0.16
CA GLU A 101 4.73 -15.43 0.28
C GLU A 101 6.11 -14.83 -0.01
N ARG A 102 7.13 -15.28 0.72
CA ARG A 102 8.48 -14.77 0.53
C ARG A 102 8.98 -15.14 -0.87
N SER A 103 9.47 -14.16 -1.60
CA SER A 103 10.10 -14.39 -2.90
C SER A 103 11.38 -15.20 -2.67
N VAL A 104 11.49 -16.36 -3.30
CA VAL A 104 12.74 -17.08 -3.41
C VAL A 104 13.55 -16.35 -4.48
N GLU A 105 14.40 -15.41 -4.07
CA GLU A 105 15.46 -14.94 -4.97
C GLU A 105 16.44 -16.11 -5.09
N GLU A 106 16.37 -16.85 -6.19
CA GLU A 106 17.50 -17.66 -6.64
C GLU A 106 18.65 -16.67 -6.86
N GLU A 107 19.61 -16.64 -5.93
CA GLU A 107 20.92 -16.05 -6.14
C GLU A 107 21.48 -16.69 -7.42
N LYS A 108 21.42 -15.96 -8.54
CA LYS A 108 22.14 -16.40 -9.74
C LYS A 108 23.62 -16.33 -9.40
N PRO A 109 24.37 -17.45 -9.41
CA PRO A 109 25.81 -17.38 -9.27
C PRO A 109 26.37 -16.56 -10.44
N VAL A 110 27.22 -15.59 -10.10
CA VAL A 110 27.99 -14.73 -11.03
C VAL A 110 29.04 -15.56 -11.77
#